data_AF-A0A0K1SRZ8-F1
#
_entry.id   AF-A0A0K1SRZ8-F1
#
_cell.length_a   1.000
_cell.length_b   1.000
_cell.length_c   1.000
_cell.angle_alpha   90.00
_cell.angle_beta   90.00
_cell.angle_gamma   90.00
#
_symmetry.space_group_name_H-M   'P 1'
#
loop_
_entity.id
_entity.type
_entity.pdbx_description
1 polymer ?
#
loop_
_entity_poly.entity_id
_entity_poly.type
_entity_poly.pdbx_seq_one_letter_code
_entity_poly.pdbx_strand_id
1 'polypeptide(L)'
;MRLTIAGIILIFAGFILLFASAFSSTQPSNTTVGGIVLIGPVPIIFGKGYSSELVPLMIIGVIFTIIAIIFFFGSILLFRRPRSET
;
A
#
# COMPACT_ATOMS: atom_id res chain seq x y z
N MET A 1 28.43 -3.33 15.43
CA MET A 1 28.44 -2.01 14.74
C MET A 1 28.86 -2.09 13.26
N ARG A 2 29.85 -2.90 12.86
CA ARG A 2 30.25 -2.99 11.44
C ARG A 2 29.17 -3.57 10.51
N LEU A 3 28.44 -4.60 10.97
CA LEU A 3 27.37 -5.22 10.18
C LEU A 3 26.13 -4.33 10.03
N THR A 4 25.79 -3.54 11.06
CA THR A 4 24.69 -2.56 11.01
C THR A 4 25.00 -1.43 10.02
N ILE A 5 26.25 -0.97 9.96
CA ILE A 5 26.69 0.04 8.98
C ILE A 5 26.61 -0.52 7.55
N ALA A 6 27.06 -1.76 7.33
CA ALA A 6 26.93 -2.42 6.02
C ALA A 6 25.46 -2.56 5.59
N GLY A 7 24.56 -2.91 6.51
CA GLY A 7 23.12 -2.98 6.24
C GLY A 7 22.51 -1.62 5.88
N ILE A 8 22.88 -0.55 6.59
CA ILE A 8 22.42 0.81 6.28
C ILE A 8 22.88 1.22 4.87
N ILE A 9 24.15 0.98 4.53
CA ILE A 9 24.70 1.30 3.19
C ILE A 9 23.94 0.53 2.10
N LEU A 10 23.64 -0.76 2.33
CA LEU A 10 22.91 -1.58 1.37
C LEU A 10 21.49 -1.06 1.13
N ILE A 11 20.78 -0.61 2.18
CA ILE A 11 19.44 -0.01 2.06
C ILE A 11 19.50 1.27 1.21
N PHE A 12 20.44 2.16 1.50
CA PHE A 12 20.61 3.40 0.74
C PHE A 12 20.99 3.15 -0.72
N ALA A 13 21.85 2.17 -0.99
CA ALA A 13 22.19 1.75 -2.36
C ALA A 13 20.94 1.27 -3.12
N GLY A 14 20.05 0.52 -2.46
CA GLY A 14 18.77 0.11 -3.04
C GLY A 14 17.86 1.29 -3.40
N PHE A 15 17.74 2.28 -2.52
CA PHE A 15 16.97 3.50 -2.81
C PHE A 15 17.56 4.29 -3.98
N ILE A 16 18.89 4.46 -4.02
CA ILE A 16 19.57 5.16 -5.13
C ILE A 16 19.27 4.46 -6.47
N LEU A 17 19.30 3.13 -6.49
CA LEU A 17 18.98 2.36 -7.70
C LEU A 17 17.53 2.53 -8.14
N LEU A 18 16.57 2.53 -7.19
CA LEU A 18 15.16 2.79 -7.47
C LEU A 18 14.97 4.19 -8.07
N PHE A 19 15.58 5.22 -7.49
CA PHE A 19 15.49 6.58 -8.03
C PHE A 19 16.14 6.70 -9.42
N ALA A 20 17.32 6.11 -9.61
CA ALA A 20 18.00 6.09 -10.91
C ALA A 20 17.14 5.43 -12.00
N SER A 21 16.40 4.36 -11.65
CA SER A 21 15.47 3.71 -12.57
C SER A 21 14.29 4.62 -12.97
N ALA A 22 13.80 5.43 -12.04
CA ALA A 22 12.70 6.37 -12.29
C ALA A 22 13.13 7.51 -13.25
N PHE A 23 14.37 8.01 -13.12
CA PHE A 23 14.91 9.05 -14.01
C PHE A 23 15.33 8.53 -15.39
N SER A 24 15.62 7.24 -15.53
CA SER A 24 16.05 6.63 -16.80
C SER A 24 14.88 6.32 -17.75
N SER A 25 13.63 6.51 -17.31
CA SER A 25 12.44 6.33 -18.15
C SER A 25 12.19 7.59 -18.99
N THR A 26 12.94 7.74 -20.08
CA THR A 26 12.85 8.88 -21.02
C THR A 26 11.83 8.69 -22.15
N GLN A 27 11.13 7.55 -22.16
CA GLN A 27 10.06 7.30 -23.13
C GLN A 27 8.75 7.90 -22.58
N PRO A 28 7.94 8.62 -23.38
CA PRO A 28 6.54 8.88 -23.04
C PRO A 28 5.81 7.53 -23.12
N SER A 29 5.98 6.72 -22.09
CA SER A 29 5.16 5.54 -21.90
C SER A 29 3.74 6.02 -21.66
N ASN A 30 2.76 5.26 -22.15
CA ASN A 30 1.39 5.37 -21.69
C ASN A 30 1.37 4.98 -20.21
N THR A 31 1.90 5.83 -19.35
CA THR A 31 2.16 5.54 -17.95
C THR A 31 0.83 5.24 -17.29
N THR A 32 0.62 3.97 -16.95
CA THR A 32 -0.46 3.57 -16.07
C THR A 32 -0.14 4.16 -14.70
N VAL A 33 -0.74 5.30 -14.38
CA VAL A 33 -0.65 5.88 -13.04
C VAL A 33 -1.84 5.35 -12.27
N GLY A 34 -1.60 4.65 -11.16
CA GLY A 34 -2.64 4.13 -10.29
C GLY A 34 -2.23 4.18 -8.83
N GLY A 35 -3.20 4.35 -7.94
CA GLY A 35 -3.00 4.44 -6.51
C GLY A 35 -4.25 4.01 -5.73
N ILE A 36 -4.05 3.75 -4.44
CA ILE A 36 -5.11 3.36 -3.52
C ILE A 36 -5.04 4.32 -2.33
N VAL A 37 -6.16 4.97 -2.01
CA VAL A 37 -6.33 5.79 -0.80
C VAL A 37 -7.32 5.10 0.11
N LEU A 38 -6.91 4.83 1.36
CA LEU A 38 -7.75 4.18 2.36
C LEU A 38 -8.50 5.25 3.17
N ILE A 39 -9.82 5.37 2.98
CA ILE A 39 -10.69 6.23 3.81
C ILE A 39 -11.52 5.32 4.73
N GLY A 40 -11.05 5.12 5.96
CA GLY A 40 -11.62 4.11 6.85
C GLY A 40 -11.50 2.70 6.24
N PRO A 41 -12.49 1.80 6.41
CA PRO A 41 -12.44 0.45 5.84
C PRO A 41 -12.69 0.41 4.32
N VAL A 42 -12.94 1.55 3.68
CA VAL A 42 -13.28 1.64 2.25
C VAL A 42 -12.06 2.13 1.45
N PRO A 43 -11.40 1.29 0.65
CA PRO A 43 -10.35 1.74 -0.26
C PRO A 43 -10.94 2.42 -1.50
N ILE A 44 -10.31 3.51 -1.90
CA ILE A 44 -10.57 4.23 -3.14
C ILE A 44 -9.42 3.95 -4.09
N ILE A 45 -9.71 3.24 -5.17
CA ILE A 45 -8.74 2.89 -6.20
C ILE A 45 -8.90 3.90 -7.34
N PHE A 46 -7.82 4.60 -7.68
CA PHE A 46 -7.80 5.58 -8.77
C PHE A 46 -6.64 5.27 -9.70
N GLY A 47 -6.82 5.53 -10.99
CA GLY A 47 -5.74 5.39 -11.95
C GLY A 47 -6.20 5.56 -13.39
N LYS A 48 -5.24 5.83 -14.28
CA LYS A 48 -5.42 5.96 -15.73
C LYS A 48 -4.37 5.10 -16.42
N GLY A 49 -4.79 4.13 -17.23
CA GLY A 49 -3.92 3.25 -18.01
C GLY A 49 -4.66 2.01 -18.51
N TYR A 50 -4.00 1.22 -19.36
CA TYR A 50 -4.61 0.06 -20.04
C TYR A 50 -5.23 -0.91 -19.05
N SER A 51 -6.45 -1.36 -19.37
CA SER A 51 -7.37 -2.13 -18.53
C SER A 51 -6.73 -3.38 -17.90
N SER A 52 -5.67 -3.93 -18.48
CA SER A 52 -4.96 -5.12 -18.00
C SER A 52 -4.06 -4.89 -16.78
N GLU A 53 -3.44 -3.71 -16.63
CA GLU A 53 -2.55 -3.42 -15.48
C GLU A 53 -3.30 -2.93 -14.24
N LEU A 54 -4.55 -2.50 -14.40
CA LEU A 54 -5.41 -2.09 -13.30
C LEU A 54 -6.06 -3.28 -12.58
N VAL A 55 -6.14 -4.45 -13.23
CA VAL A 55 -6.75 -5.66 -12.64
C VAL A 55 -5.99 -6.14 -11.39
N PRO A 56 -4.64 -6.25 -11.38
CA PRO A 56 -3.89 -6.60 -10.18
C PRO A 56 -4.09 -5.61 -9.03
N LEU A 57 -4.10 -4.30 -9.31
CA LEU A 57 -4.36 -3.24 -8.32
C LEU A 57 -5.76 -3.36 -7.73
N MET A 58 -6.76 -3.67 -8.56
CA MET A 58 -8.13 -3.90 -8.13
C MET A 58 -8.24 -5.11 -7.19
N ILE A 59 -7.59 -6.24 -7.54
CA ILE A 59 -7.58 -7.45 -6.70
C ILE A 59 -6.97 -7.15 -5.34
N ILE A 60 -5.82 -6.47 -5.31
CA ILE A 60 -5.16 -6.05 -4.07
C ILE A 60 -6.08 -5.14 -3.25
N GLY A 61 -6.71 -4.16 -3.90
CA GLY A 61 -7.65 -3.25 -3.24
C GLY A 61 -8.82 -3.99 -2.59
N VAL A 62 -9.42 -4.95 -3.29
CA VAL A 62 -10.53 -5.77 -2.75
C VAL A 62 -10.09 -6.60 -1.54
N ILE A 63 -8.92 -7.25 -1.62
CA ILE A 63 -8.36 -8.02 -0.50
C ILE A 63 -8.16 -7.10 0.72
N PHE A 64 -7.59 -5.91 0.50
CA PHE A 64 -7.41 -4.92 1.56
C PHE A 64 -8.74 -4.45 2.14
N THR A 65 -9.80 -4.25 1.34
CA THR A 65 -11.14 -3.93 1.85
C THR A 65 -11.63 -4.99 2.81
N ILE A 66 -11.53 -6.27 2.43
CA ILE A 66 -12.03 -7.38 3.25
C ILE A 66 -11.30 -7.40 4.59
N ILE A 67 -9.98 -7.28 4.57
CA ILE A 67 -9.15 -7.23 5.78
C ILE A 67 -9.53 -6.02 6.65
N ALA A 68 -9.67 -4.84 6.04
CA ALA A 68 -10.00 -3.62 6.75
C ALA A 68 -11.40 -3.67 7.39
N ILE A 69 -12.39 -4.26 6.69
CA ILE A 69 -13.74 -4.50 7.23
C ILE A 69 -13.68 -5.45 8.43
N ILE A 70 -12.96 -6.58 8.31
CA ILE A 70 -12.80 -7.53 9.42
C ILE A 70 -12.19 -6.85 10.65
N PHE A 71 -11.13 -6.05 10.45
CA PHE A 71 -10.51 -5.31 11.55
C PHE A 71 -11.42 -4.23 12.13
N PHE A 72 -12.13 -3.49 11.28
CA PHE A 72 -13.02 -2.41 11.70
C PHE A 72 -14.21 -2.94 12.52
N PHE A 73 -14.89 -3.98 12.03
CA PHE A 73 -15.99 -4.61 12.74
C PHE A 73 -15.52 -5.47 13.92
N GLY A 74 -14.37 -6.14 13.81
CA GLY A 74 -13.77 -6.85 14.94
C GLY A 74 -13.44 -5.90 16.09
N SER A 75 -12.82 -4.75 15.77
CA SER A 75 -12.48 -3.72 16.74
C SER A 75 -13.72 -3.10 17.38
N ILE A 76 -14.74 -2.72 16.60
CA ILE A 76 -15.98 -2.14 17.16
C ILE A 76 -16.70 -3.14 18.07
N LEU A 77 -16.69 -4.43 17.73
CA LEU A 77 -17.34 -5.47 18.53
C LEU A 77 -16.56 -5.75 19.83
N LEU A 78 -15.22 -5.76 19.77
CA LEU A 78 -14.37 -5.92 20.95
C LEU A 78 -14.49 -4.75 21.93
N PHE A 79 -14.57 -3.52 21.42
CA PHE A 79 -14.64 -2.31 22.27
C PHE A 79 -16.03 -2.06 22.87
N ARG A 80 -17.08 -2.71 22.35
CA ARG A 80 -18.45 -2.61 22.90
C ARG A 80 -18.69 -3.48 24.14
N ARG A 81 -17.67 -4.09 24.76
CA ARG A 81 -17.87 -4.78 26.05
C ARG A 81 -18.43 -3.78 27.07
N PRO A 82 -19.67 -3.97 27.56
CA PRO A 82 -20.21 -3.09 28.58
C PRO A 82 -19.30 -3.22 29.80
N ARG A 83 -18.76 -2.09 30.27
CA ARG A 83 -18.24 -2.01 31.63
C ARG A 83 -19.40 -2.39 32.53
N SER A 84 -19.39 -3.60 33.09
CA SER A 84 -20.21 -3.91 34.24
C SER A 84 -19.67 -3.06 35.37
N GLU A 85 -20.34 -1.95 35.64
CA GLU A 85 -20.08 -1.10 36.80
C GLU A 85 -20.26 -1.94 38.06
N THR A 86 -19.19 -2.06 38.84
CA THR A 86 -19.18 -2.52 40.23
C THR A 86 -18.71 -1.39 41.10
#